data_AF-A0A2N1TC30-F1
#
_entry.id   AF-A0A2N1TC30-F1
#
_cell.length_a   1.000
_cell.length_b   1.000
_cell.length_c   1.000
_cell.angle_alpha   90.00
_cell.angle_beta   90.00
_cell.angle_gamma   90.00
#
_symmetry.space_group_name_H-M   'P 1'
#
loop_
_entity.id
_entity.type
_entity.pdbx_description
1 polymer ?
#
loop_
_entity_poly.entity_id
_entity_poly.type
_entity_poly.pdbx_seq_one_letter_code
_entity_poly.pdbx_strand_id
1 'polypeptide(L)'
;MKLDSGIPRPIDTKLTVSPIDKPAIPDWHLFQTRARIVNRVLETIGFKAPDGQYYNLKKGEQIIFIRTPDGKNREAFIRKADGSEMPFDVWKNNGKTGPLVEGTQVDSKESEKAGAMAGRIFDNVYKQLRQNLNGDTVEQKAKNFIEEIKILGAMHIDEIEQQKLISTQLLDKLWKRMKEYIISYQTEPRAKKVEADVTRWFKLLTKNTNRLVQSGEVSPLVAKVFLKALPSLNAIGKRGNYYALTKDSNVPVDILAQKHQEYAPIADDFFSKHHGVGNTDEGGFFHFNPYITGEVKNRVYISADVREAPHEVIKRWFSSLEASGLLDKIYFKIPNGMTQRFETIVVFVKDTTTDADLEKVLSEFITKTPQDLLNPRNMPTGLPLQRGVCMAPEPANINKLLKYSNAEKLSYNLTISALTQLSFEIAYAEMSKKQNPTSLGPKALKDEAKKYFVQMIKLVGINPETMIPNSQGGKLPAWAEKISDYMT
;
A
#
# COMPACT_ATOMS: atom_id res chain seq x y z
N MET A 1 27.85 45.12 44.94
CA MET A 1 27.85 45.99 43.75
C MET A 1 28.26 45.13 42.56
N LYS A 2 27.36 45.02 41.57
CA LYS A 2 27.48 44.39 40.22
C LYS A 2 27.74 42.87 40.12
N LEU A 3 26.68 42.20 39.65
CA LEU A 3 26.67 40.90 38.97
C LEU A 3 27.45 41.01 37.65
N ASP A 4 28.34 40.05 37.38
CA ASP A 4 29.03 39.92 36.10
C ASP A 4 28.36 38.80 35.29
N SER A 5 27.69 39.20 34.19
CA SER A 5 26.95 38.32 33.30
C SER A 5 27.88 37.72 32.24
N GLY A 6 28.46 36.55 32.54
CA GLY A 6 29.20 35.74 31.57
C GLY A 6 28.27 35.01 30.60
N ILE A 7 27.94 35.63 29.48
CA ILE A 7 27.28 34.97 28.34
C ILE A 7 28.29 34.02 27.68
N PRO A 8 28.04 32.70 27.58
CA PRO A 8 28.92 31.82 26.81
C PRO A 8 28.73 32.07 25.31
N ARG A 9 29.84 32.29 24.60
CA ARG A 9 29.84 32.41 23.12
C ARG A 9 29.50 31.06 22.47
N PRO A 10 28.86 31.05 21.28
CA PRO A 10 28.56 29.81 20.56
C PRO A 10 29.86 29.13 20.12
N ILE A 11 29.94 27.83 20.39
CA ILE A 11 30.99 26.96 19.87
C ILE A 11 30.70 26.74 18.38
N ASP A 12 31.57 27.28 17.53
CA ASP A 12 31.53 27.13 16.08
C ASP A 12 32.16 25.77 15.70
N THR A 13 31.45 24.66 15.94
CA THR A 13 31.87 23.35 15.42
C THR A 13 31.45 23.21 13.96
N LYS A 14 32.31 23.63 13.05
CA LYS A 14 32.33 23.08 11.68
C LYS A 14 32.61 21.58 11.76
N LEU A 15 31.55 20.78 11.80
CA LEU A 15 31.62 19.33 11.57
C LEU A 15 32.06 19.10 10.12
N THR A 16 33.35 18.84 9.93
CA THR A 16 33.87 18.21 8.71
C THR A 16 33.25 16.82 8.60
N VAL A 17 32.24 16.70 7.73
CA VAL A 17 31.66 15.42 7.33
C VAL A 17 32.68 14.72 6.44
N SER A 18 33.31 13.65 6.94
CA SER A 18 34.07 12.75 6.07
C SER A 18 33.14 12.17 4.99
N PRO A 19 33.56 12.13 3.71
CA PRO A 19 32.79 11.49 2.67
C PRO A 19 32.86 9.98 2.90
N ILE A 20 31.78 9.39 3.43
CA ILE A 20 31.61 7.94 3.47
C ILE A 20 31.10 7.49 2.11
N ASP A 21 31.82 6.55 1.51
CA ASP A 21 31.64 6.04 0.16
C ASP A 21 30.18 5.70 -0.18
N LYS A 22 29.68 6.40 -1.20
CA LYS A 22 28.50 5.99 -1.96
C LYS A 22 28.83 4.68 -2.67
N PRO A 23 28.01 3.62 -2.62
CA PRO A 23 28.12 2.58 -3.64
C PRO A 23 27.64 3.20 -4.97
N ALA A 24 28.58 3.59 -5.83
CA ALA A 24 28.27 3.96 -7.21
C ALA A 24 27.60 2.78 -7.90
N ILE A 25 26.43 2.99 -8.53
CA ILE A 25 25.79 1.98 -9.37
C ILE A 25 26.65 1.89 -10.65
N PRO A 26 27.24 0.72 -10.97
CA PRO A 26 28.06 0.59 -12.17
C PRO A 26 27.24 0.85 -13.44
N ASP A 27 27.78 1.60 -14.40
CA ASP A 27 27.04 2.09 -15.59
C ASP A 27 26.36 0.98 -16.40
N TRP A 28 26.89 -0.24 -16.41
CA TRP A 28 26.27 -1.38 -17.08
C TRP A 28 24.91 -1.78 -16.49
N HIS A 29 24.62 -1.44 -15.22
CA HIS A 29 23.29 -1.63 -14.61
C HIS A 29 22.26 -0.58 -15.09
N LEU A 30 22.70 0.48 -15.76
CA LEU A 30 21.82 1.54 -16.26
C LEU A 30 21.23 1.20 -17.64
N PHE A 31 21.74 0.15 -18.30
CA PHE A 31 21.17 -0.34 -19.55
C PHE A 31 19.85 -1.09 -19.30
N GLN A 32 18.78 -0.71 -20.00
CA GLN A 32 17.44 -1.30 -19.86
C GLN A 32 17.05 -2.04 -21.14
N THR A 33 17.14 -3.36 -21.18
CA THR A 33 16.79 -4.16 -22.36
C THR A 33 15.27 -4.32 -22.50
N ARG A 34 14.74 -4.14 -23.71
CA ARG A 34 13.37 -4.51 -24.07
C ARG A 34 13.43 -5.82 -24.85
N ALA A 35 12.60 -6.79 -24.46
CA ALA A 35 12.51 -8.07 -25.14
C ALA A 35 11.08 -8.38 -25.58
N ARG A 36 10.94 -9.22 -26.61
CA ARG A 36 9.68 -9.77 -27.09
C ARG A 36 9.81 -11.29 -27.19
N ILE A 37 8.73 -12.00 -26.90
CA ILE A 37 8.68 -13.45 -27.13
C ILE A 37 8.29 -13.70 -28.59
N VAL A 38 9.17 -14.37 -29.34
CA VAL A 38 8.94 -14.83 -30.72
C VAL A 38 9.18 -16.33 -30.74
N ASN A 39 8.19 -17.13 -31.16
CA ASN A 39 8.30 -18.59 -31.20
C ASN A 39 8.78 -19.25 -29.89
N ARG A 40 8.28 -18.77 -28.74
CA ARG A 40 8.66 -19.22 -27.39
C ARG A 40 10.12 -18.91 -26.99
N VAL A 41 10.83 -18.07 -27.74
CA VAL A 41 12.18 -17.59 -27.42
C VAL A 41 12.12 -16.10 -27.08
N LEU A 42 12.83 -15.69 -26.01
CA LEU A 42 12.94 -14.30 -25.60
C LEU A 42 13.99 -13.59 -26.49
N GLU A 43 13.53 -12.74 -27.40
CA GLU A 43 14.41 -11.94 -28.28
C GLU A 43 14.53 -10.50 -27.74
N THR A 44 15.75 -10.02 -27.53
CA THR A 44 15.98 -8.61 -27.15
C THR A 44 15.83 -7.73 -28.40
N ILE A 45 14.90 -6.78 -28.37
CA ILE A 45 14.54 -5.93 -29.53
C ILE A 45 15.15 -4.52 -29.44
N GLY A 46 15.72 -4.16 -28.29
CA GLY A 46 16.37 -2.87 -28.08
C GLY A 46 16.75 -2.65 -26.63
N PHE A 47 17.38 -1.51 -26.33
CA PHE A 47 17.76 -1.15 -24.98
C PHE A 47 17.82 0.36 -24.78
N LYS A 48 17.56 0.83 -23.56
CA LYS A 48 17.87 2.21 -23.14
C LYS A 48 19.28 2.25 -22.57
N ALA A 49 20.15 3.13 -23.06
CA ALA A 49 21.53 3.26 -22.57
C ALA A 49 21.62 4.29 -21.40
N PRO A 50 22.77 4.39 -20.70
CA PRO A 50 22.97 5.31 -19.57
C PRO A 50 22.77 6.79 -19.93
N ASP A 51 22.92 7.14 -21.21
CA ASP A 51 22.65 8.48 -21.75
C ASP A 51 21.15 8.79 -21.88
N GLY A 52 20.28 7.85 -21.51
CA GLY A 52 18.83 7.99 -21.54
C GLY A 52 18.22 7.79 -22.93
N GLN A 53 19.01 7.47 -23.96
CA GLN A 53 18.51 7.20 -25.31
C GLN A 53 18.14 5.73 -25.48
N TYR A 54 17.14 5.47 -26.33
CA TYR A 54 16.71 4.12 -26.68
C TYR A 54 17.26 3.70 -28.04
N TYR A 55 17.88 2.53 -28.09
CA TYR A 55 18.51 1.94 -29.27
C TYR A 55 17.77 0.65 -29.67
N ASN A 56 17.41 0.54 -30.94
CA ASN A 56 16.82 -0.69 -31.48
C ASN A 56 17.93 -1.66 -31.90
N LEU A 57 17.78 -2.94 -31.55
CA LEU A 57 18.65 -4.01 -32.04
C LEU A 57 18.07 -4.56 -33.35
N LYS A 58 18.92 -4.79 -34.35
CA LYS A 58 18.51 -5.55 -35.54
C LYS A 58 18.30 -7.01 -35.16
N LYS A 59 17.55 -7.73 -35.99
CA LYS A 59 17.31 -9.17 -35.79
C LYS A 59 18.65 -9.92 -35.69
N GLY A 60 18.86 -10.61 -34.57
CA GLY A 60 20.09 -11.34 -34.27
C GLY A 60 21.20 -10.52 -33.60
N GLU A 61 21.01 -9.22 -33.37
CA GLU A 61 21.91 -8.43 -32.53
C GLU A 61 21.54 -8.57 -31.04
N GLN A 62 22.55 -8.56 -30.17
CA GLN A 62 22.39 -8.64 -28.73
C GLN A 62 23.35 -7.66 -28.05
N ILE A 63 22.86 -6.93 -27.05
CA ILE A 63 23.75 -6.21 -26.13
C ILE A 63 24.31 -7.19 -25.12
N ILE A 64 25.64 -7.19 -24.97
CA ILE A 64 26.38 -8.02 -24.02
C ILE A 64 27.30 -7.15 -23.17
N PHE A 65 27.64 -7.64 -21.98
CA PHE A 65 28.50 -6.93 -21.03
C PHE A 65 29.72 -7.79 -20.71
N ILE A 66 30.87 -7.41 -21.25
CA ILE A 66 32.14 -8.13 -21.07
C ILE A 66 32.89 -7.51 -19.90
N ARG A 67 33.41 -8.36 -19.01
CA ARG A 67 34.15 -7.91 -17.83
C ARG A 67 35.49 -7.31 -18.26
N THR A 68 35.83 -6.15 -17.73
CA THR A 68 37.14 -5.51 -17.99
C THR A 68 38.28 -6.39 -17.47
N PRO A 69 39.51 -6.30 -18.04
CA PRO A 69 40.64 -7.14 -17.63
C PRO A 69 41.00 -7.06 -16.14
N ASP A 70 40.71 -5.91 -15.50
CA ASP A 70 40.91 -5.70 -14.06
C ASP A 70 39.83 -6.35 -13.17
N GLY A 71 38.79 -6.94 -13.77
CA GLY A 71 37.67 -7.60 -13.10
C GLY A 71 36.69 -6.67 -12.38
N LYS A 72 36.90 -5.35 -12.42
CA LYS A 72 36.19 -4.35 -11.61
C LYS A 72 34.97 -3.75 -12.30
N ASN A 73 34.93 -3.74 -13.64
CA ASN A 73 33.82 -3.16 -14.39
C ASN A 73 33.33 -4.08 -15.52
N ARG A 74 32.30 -3.67 -16.25
CA ARG A 74 31.86 -4.29 -17.50
C ARG A 74 31.70 -3.24 -18.59
N GLU A 75 32.21 -3.55 -19.77
CA GLU A 75 32.04 -2.76 -20.98
C GLU A 75 30.91 -3.34 -21.85
N ALA A 76 30.13 -2.46 -22.46
CA ALA A 76 28.99 -2.83 -23.29
C ALA A 76 29.42 -3.04 -24.74
N PHE A 77 29.05 -4.18 -25.31
CA PHE A 77 29.27 -4.52 -26.71
C PHE A 77 27.96 -4.94 -27.37
N ILE A 78 27.87 -4.73 -28.68
CA ILE A 78 26.82 -5.32 -29.52
C ILE A 78 27.43 -6.53 -30.23
N ARG A 79 26.90 -7.71 -29.92
CA ARG A 79 27.18 -8.94 -30.65
C ARG A 79 26.22 -9.06 -31.82
N LYS A 80 26.74 -9.27 -33.03
CA LYS A 80 25.96 -9.48 -34.25
C LYS A 80 25.62 -10.96 -34.44
N ALA A 81 24.71 -11.24 -35.38
CA ALA A 81 24.25 -12.59 -35.69
C ALA A 81 25.37 -13.53 -36.17
N ASP A 82 26.45 -13.00 -36.75
CA ASP A 82 27.63 -13.73 -37.19
C ASP A 82 28.65 -13.99 -36.06
N GLY A 83 28.33 -13.59 -34.83
CA GLY A 83 29.19 -13.73 -33.65
C GLY A 83 30.22 -12.62 -33.48
N SER A 84 30.34 -11.67 -34.41
CA SER A 84 31.24 -10.53 -34.27
C SER A 84 30.76 -9.57 -33.18
N GLU A 85 31.70 -8.93 -32.48
CA GLU A 85 31.43 -8.02 -31.36
C GLU A 85 31.96 -6.63 -31.66
N MET A 86 31.16 -5.60 -31.35
CA MET A 86 31.51 -4.21 -31.56
C MET A 86 31.25 -3.41 -30.28
N PRO A 87 32.19 -2.57 -29.80
CA PRO A 87 31.94 -1.70 -28.65
C PRO A 87 30.69 -0.84 -28.87
N PHE A 88 29.86 -0.69 -27.84
CA PHE A 88 28.59 0.04 -27.94
C PHE A 88 28.78 1.47 -28.47
N ASP A 89 29.80 2.20 -28.00
CA ASP A 89 30.07 3.57 -28.44
C ASP A 89 30.44 3.66 -29.93
N VAL A 90 31.07 2.61 -30.47
CA VAL A 90 31.40 2.50 -31.90
C VAL A 90 30.17 2.11 -32.71
N TRP A 91 29.38 1.16 -32.21
CA TRP A 91 28.14 0.72 -32.86
C TRP A 91 27.11 1.85 -32.96
N LYS A 92 26.96 2.64 -31.88
CA LYS A 92 26.10 3.83 -31.81
C LYS A 92 26.39 4.85 -32.90
N ASN A 93 27.67 5.05 -33.24
CA ASN A 93 28.09 6.06 -34.21
C ASN A 93 28.04 5.56 -35.67
N ASN A 94 27.92 4.25 -35.90
CA ASN A 94 27.95 3.63 -37.23
C ASN A 94 26.56 3.32 -37.83
N GLY A 95 25.46 3.49 -37.08
CA GLY A 95 24.11 3.07 -37.49
C GLY A 95 23.12 4.22 -37.69
N LYS A 96 22.51 4.32 -38.89
CA LYS A 96 21.35 5.18 -39.19
C LYS A 96 20.07 4.72 -38.46
N THR A 97 20.03 4.82 -37.14
CA THR A 97 18.79 4.74 -36.36
C THR A 97 18.73 5.98 -35.45
N GLY A 98 18.21 7.08 -36.00
CA GLY A 98 17.93 8.27 -35.21
C GLY A 98 16.86 8.00 -34.13
N PRO A 99 16.76 8.87 -33.11
CA PRO A 99 15.79 8.73 -32.03
C PRO A 99 14.36 8.83 -32.58
N LEU A 100 13.49 7.89 -32.20
CA LEU A 100 12.05 7.93 -32.45
C LEU A 100 11.30 8.33 -31.17
N VAL A 101 10.32 9.20 -31.36
CA VAL A 101 9.43 9.80 -30.34
C VAL A 101 8.60 8.71 -29.64
N GLU A 102 8.53 8.79 -28.30
CA GLU A 102 7.73 7.89 -27.44
C GLU A 102 6.25 7.96 -27.81
N GLY A 103 5.73 6.86 -28.37
CA GLY A 103 4.31 6.70 -28.63
C GLY A 103 4.03 5.27 -29.08
N THR A 104 3.80 4.34 -28.15
CA THR A 104 2.96 3.18 -28.45
C THR A 104 2.40 2.54 -27.19
N GLN A 105 1.08 2.34 -27.24
CA GLN A 105 0.23 1.70 -26.25
C GLN A 105 0.77 0.33 -25.83
N VAL A 106 0.69 0.07 -24.52
CA VAL A 106 0.84 -1.28 -23.96
C VAL A 106 -0.43 -2.05 -24.30
N ASP A 107 -0.27 -3.18 -24.98
CA ASP A 107 -1.36 -4.12 -25.29
C ASP A 107 -2.06 -4.55 -23.99
N SER A 108 -3.36 -4.29 -23.94
CA SER A 108 -4.21 -4.31 -22.74
C SER A 108 -4.64 -5.69 -22.27
N LYS A 109 -4.31 -6.76 -23.00
CA LYS A 109 -4.94 -8.08 -22.79
C LYS A 109 -4.23 -9.02 -21.81
N GLU A 110 -2.95 -8.82 -21.50
CA GLU A 110 -2.25 -9.64 -20.48
C GLU A 110 -2.37 -9.09 -19.06
N SER A 111 -2.70 -7.80 -18.89
CA SER A 111 -2.95 -7.21 -17.56
C SER A 111 -4.33 -7.58 -16.97
N GLU A 112 -5.26 -8.11 -17.78
CA GLU A 112 -6.61 -8.45 -17.35
C GLU A 112 -6.68 -9.73 -16.50
N LYS A 113 -5.62 -10.55 -16.45
CA LYS A 113 -5.56 -11.74 -15.58
C LYS A 113 -4.62 -11.62 -14.37
N ALA A 114 -3.91 -10.50 -14.22
CA ALA A 114 -3.04 -10.25 -13.07
C ALA A 114 -3.66 -9.19 -12.14
N GLY A 115 -4.15 -9.61 -10.97
CA GLY A 115 -4.62 -8.76 -9.89
C GLY A 115 -6.12 -8.88 -9.64
N ALA A 116 -6.72 -10.06 -9.82
CA ALA A 116 -8.17 -10.22 -9.73
C ALA A 116 -8.74 -9.71 -8.41
N MET A 117 -8.06 -9.98 -7.29
CA MET A 117 -8.48 -9.52 -5.97
C MET A 117 -8.25 -8.01 -5.76
N ALA A 118 -7.08 -7.49 -6.17
CA ALA A 118 -6.82 -6.05 -6.15
C ALA A 118 -7.86 -5.28 -6.97
N GLY A 119 -8.19 -5.78 -8.16
CA GLY A 119 -9.23 -5.22 -9.02
C GLY A 119 -10.62 -5.26 -8.40
N ARG A 120 -10.98 -6.36 -7.73
CA ARG A 120 -12.25 -6.48 -6.99
C ARG A 120 -12.32 -5.47 -5.84
N ILE A 121 -11.26 -5.34 -5.05
CA ILE A 121 -11.18 -4.35 -3.97
C ILE A 121 -11.31 -2.94 -4.52
N PHE A 122 -10.59 -2.61 -5.60
CA PHE A 122 -10.72 -1.31 -6.26
C PHE A 122 -12.16 -1.04 -6.70
N ASP A 123 -12.84 -2.01 -7.32
CA ASP A 123 -14.23 -1.85 -7.73
C ASP A 123 -15.17 -1.62 -6.54
N ASN A 124 -14.97 -2.34 -5.43
CA ASN A 124 -15.74 -2.16 -4.22
C ASN A 124 -15.56 -0.76 -3.65
N VAL A 125 -14.31 -0.30 -3.58
CA VAL A 125 -13.95 1.05 -3.13
C VAL A 125 -14.56 2.11 -4.05
N TYR A 126 -14.46 1.94 -5.37
CA TYR A 126 -15.07 2.85 -6.34
C TYR A 126 -16.60 2.91 -6.21
N LYS A 127 -17.27 1.79 -5.92
CA LYS A 127 -18.72 1.78 -5.68
C LYS A 127 -19.11 2.63 -4.47
N GLN A 128 -18.29 2.62 -3.42
CA GLN A 128 -18.53 3.43 -2.22
C GLN A 128 -18.45 4.94 -2.51
N LEU A 129 -17.58 5.37 -3.43
CA LEU A 129 -17.51 6.78 -3.87
C LEU A 129 -18.83 7.30 -4.47
N ARG A 130 -19.67 6.40 -4.98
CA ARG A 130 -20.96 6.75 -5.58
C ARG A 130 -22.09 6.88 -4.56
N GLN A 131 -21.86 6.54 -3.28
CA GLN A 131 -22.93 6.49 -2.27
C GLN A 131 -23.16 7.86 -1.61
N ASN A 132 -24.42 8.15 -1.28
CA ASN A 132 -24.83 9.48 -0.84
C ASN A 132 -24.71 9.67 0.68
N LEU A 133 -23.62 10.26 1.16
CA LEU A 133 -23.44 10.53 2.60
C LEU A 133 -24.08 11.84 3.09
N ASN A 134 -24.26 12.86 2.25
CA ASN A 134 -24.59 14.24 2.69
C ASN A 134 -25.72 14.92 1.87
N GLY A 135 -26.54 14.16 1.13
CA GLY A 135 -27.66 14.74 0.37
C GLY A 135 -27.29 15.44 -0.94
N ASP A 136 -26.02 15.52 -1.32
CA ASP A 136 -25.61 16.04 -2.64
C ASP A 136 -26.14 15.19 -3.80
N THR A 137 -26.34 15.81 -4.97
CA THR A 137 -26.62 15.06 -6.20
C THR A 137 -25.38 14.27 -6.66
N VAL A 138 -25.60 13.24 -7.49
CA VAL A 138 -24.51 12.41 -8.04
C VAL A 138 -23.56 13.27 -8.88
N GLU A 139 -24.09 14.26 -9.59
CA GLU A 139 -23.35 15.19 -10.44
C GLU A 139 -22.44 16.11 -9.63
N GLN A 140 -22.94 16.67 -8.53
CA GLN A 140 -22.15 17.54 -7.66
C GLN A 140 -20.99 16.78 -7.01
N LYS A 141 -21.20 15.52 -6.62
CA LYS A 141 -20.13 14.66 -6.09
C LYS A 141 -19.07 14.34 -7.13
N ALA A 142 -19.49 13.98 -8.33
CA ALA A 142 -18.57 13.72 -9.42
C ALA A 142 -17.71 14.96 -9.70
N LYS A 143 -18.30 16.16 -9.69
CA LYS A 143 -17.58 17.43 -9.85
C LYS A 143 -16.59 17.68 -8.71
N ASN A 144 -17.02 17.56 -7.45
CA ASN A 144 -16.16 17.75 -6.28
C ASN A 144 -14.99 16.78 -6.28
N PHE A 145 -15.25 15.51 -6.61
CA PHE A 145 -14.22 14.48 -6.74
C PHE A 145 -13.19 14.84 -7.80
N ILE A 146 -13.64 15.26 -8.99
CA ILE A 146 -12.75 15.66 -10.09
C ILE A 146 -11.92 16.89 -9.70
N GLU A 147 -12.48 17.84 -8.95
CA GLU A 147 -11.73 18.99 -8.47
C GLU A 147 -10.68 18.60 -7.42
N GLU A 148 -11.03 17.71 -6.50
CA GLU A 148 -10.11 17.17 -5.49
C GLU A 148 -8.90 16.47 -6.14
N ILE A 149 -9.13 15.58 -7.11
CA ILE A 149 -8.02 14.88 -7.79
C ILE A 149 -7.14 15.81 -8.62
N LYS A 150 -7.66 16.94 -9.13
CA LYS A 150 -6.84 17.95 -9.82
C LYS A 150 -5.90 18.65 -8.84
N ILE A 151 -6.45 19.14 -7.73
CA ILE A 151 -5.69 19.85 -6.70
C ILE A 151 -4.58 18.95 -6.16
N LEU A 152 -4.90 17.69 -5.84
CA LEU A 152 -3.93 16.73 -5.32
C LEU A 152 -2.96 16.24 -6.40
N GLY A 153 -3.43 16.06 -7.63
CA GLY A 153 -2.60 15.73 -8.79
C GLY A 153 -1.51 16.77 -9.03
N ALA A 154 -1.83 18.06 -8.88
CA ALA A 154 -0.82 19.12 -8.96
C ALA A 154 0.30 18.98 -7.91
N MET A 155 -0.04 18.51 -6.71
CA MET A 155 0.93 18.28 -5.65
C MET A 155 1.83 17.07 -5.91
N HIS A 156 1.28 15.99 -6.46
CA HIS A 156 1.98 14.72 -6.58
C HIS A 156 2.58 14.46 -7.96
N ILE A 157 2.00 15.00 -9.02
CA ILE A 157 2.34 14.68 -10.42
C ILE A 157 2.99 15.89 -11.10
N ASP A 158 2.37 17.07 -11.05
CA ASP A 158 2.86 18.22 -11.82
C ASP A 158 4.29 18.60 -11.42
N GLU A 159 4.64 18.56 -10.13
CA GLU A 159 6.03 18.81 -9.70
C GLU A 159 7.01 17.78 -10.29
N ILE A 160 6.62 16.51 -10.40
CA ILE A 160 7.44 15.46 -11.00
C ILE A 160 7.68 15.76 -12.48
N GLU A 161 6.66 16.22 -13.20
CA GLU A 161 6.73 16.48 -14.63
C GLU A 161 7.46 17.79 -14.95
N GLN A 162 7.08 18.88 -14.28
CA GLN A 162 7.66 20.21 -14.46
C GLN A 162 9.14 20.25 -14.10
N GLN A 163 9.53 19.64 -12.98
CA GLN A 163 10.94 19.57 -12.56
C GLN A 163 11.67 18.37 -13.17
N LYS A 164 11.00 17.58 -14.02
CA LYS A 164 11.53 16.35 -14.64
C LYS A 164 12.21 15.43 -13.62
N LEU A 165 11.60 15.28 -12.44
CA LEU A 165 12.17 14.50 -11.35
C LEU A 165 12.36 13.05 -11.80
N ILE A 166 13.54 12.51 -11.51
CA ILE A 166 13.87 11.09 -11.71
C ILE A 166 13.77 10.32 -10.39
N SER A 167 13.56 9.00 -10.46
CA SER A 167 13.40 8.16 -9.27
C SER A 167 14.57 8.27 -8.29
N THR A 168 15.81 8.42 -8.78
CA THR A 168 17.00 8.60 -7.94
C THR A 168 16.90 9.83 -7.05
N GLN A 169 16.44 10.97 -7.58
CA GLN A 169 16.27 12.20 -6.79
C GLN A 169 15.20 12.04 -5.69
N LEU A 170 14.13 11.30 -5.99
CA LEU A 170 13.08 11.01 -5.01
C LEU A 170 13.57 10.06 -3.91
N LEU A 171 14.34 9.04 -4.28
CA LEU A 171 15.01 8.14 -3.35
C LEU A 171 16.01 8.87 -2.46
N ASP A 172 16.76 9.83 -3.00
CA ASP A 172 17.69 10.67 -2.22
C ASP A 172 16.94 11.53 -1.19
N LYS A 173 15.79 12.13 -1.58
CA LYS A 173 14.92 12.87 -0.67
C LYS A 173 14.39 11.97 0.46
N LEU A 174 13.99 10.74 0.15
CA LEU A 174 13.55 9.76 1.15
C LEU A 174 14.69 9.33 2.07
N TRP A 175 15.87 9.06 1.51
CA TRP A 175 17.05 8.67 2.27
C TRP A 175 17.47 9.76 3.25
N LYS A 176 17.42 11.04 2.85
CA LYS A 176 17.68 12.17 3.75
C LYS A 176 16.77 12.13 4.98
N ARG A 177 15.46 11.93 4.80
CA ARG A 177 14.50 11.78 5.92
C ARG A 177 14.82 10.57 6.79
N MET A 178 15.19 9.45 6.19
CA MET A 178 15.58 8.25 6.93
C MET A 178 16.89 8.42 7.70
N LYS A 179 17.84 9.21 7.19
CA LYS A 179 19.03 9.59 7.95
C LYS A 179 18.72 10.45 9.16
N GLU A 180 17.78 11.39 9.05
CA GLU A 180 17.31 12.18 10.20
C GLU A 180 16.74 11.27 11.30
N TYR A 181 16.01 10.20 10.92
CA TYR A 181 15.59 9.16 11.85
C TYR A 181 16.77 8.39 12.47
N ILE A 182 17.84 8.10 11.74
CA ILE A 182 19.04 7.46 12.33
C ILE A 182 19.72 8.42 13.31
N ILE A 183 19.83 9.71 12.95
CA ILE A 183 20.49 10.74 13.74
C ILE A 183 19.84 10.88 15.14
N SER A 184 18.51 10.84 15.23
CA SER A 184 17.81 10.97 16.51
C SER A 184 18.07 9.82 17.50
N TYR A 185 18.71 8.72 17.08
CA TYR A 185 19.05 7.57 17.91
C TYR A 185 20.57 7.40 18.12
N GLN A 186 21.40 8.33 17.63
CA GLN A 186 22.86 8.18 17.63
C GLN A 186 23.48 8.02 19.01
N THR A 187 22.86 8.59 20.04
CA THR A 187 23.31 8.51 21.44
C THR A 187 22.75 7.29 22.18
N GLU A 188 21.88 6.50 21.54
CA GLU A 188 21.24 5.36 22.18
C GLU A 188 22.04 4.06 21.95
N PRO A 189 22.01 3.10 22.91
CA PRO A 189 22.67 1.80 22.75
C PRO A 189 22.26 1.02 21.49
N ARG A 190 21.06 1.31 20.96
CA ARG A 190 20.51 0.68 19.74
C ARG A 190 20.87 1.37 18.43
N ALA A 191 21.68 2.44 18.43
CA ALA A 191 22.02 3.23 17.24
C ALA A 191 22.43 2.38 16.02
N LYS A 192 23.41 1.49 16.21
CA LYS A 192 23.93 0.61 15.14
C LYS A 192 22.85 -0.32 14.57
N LYS A 193 21.96 -0.83 15.42
CA LYS A 193 20.84 -1.69 15.00
C LYS A 193 19.83 -0.90 14.19
N VAL A 194 19.47 0.30 14.65
CA VAL A 194 18.57 1.22 13.93
C VAL A 194 19.14 1.57 12.55
N GLU A 195 20.41 1.94 12.47
CA GLU A 195 21.08 2.25 11.20
C GLU A 195 21.07 1.06 10.23
N ALA A 196 21.39 -0.14 10.71
CA ALA A 196 21.37 -1.36 9.91
C ALA A 196 19.95 -1.68 9.40
N ASP A 197 18.94 -1.57 10.25
CA ASP A 197 17.54 -1.82 9.89
C ASP A 197 17.05 -0.79 8.87
N VAL A 198 17.26 0.51 9.11
CA VAL A 198 16.87 1.59 8.18
C VAL A 198 17.53 1.40 6.82
N THR A 199 18.84 1.12 6.80
CA THR A 199 19.60 0.86 5.57
C THR A 199 19.07 -0.35 4.82
N ARG A 200 18.76 -1.44 5.52
CA ARG A 200 18.18 -2.65 4.92
C ARG A 200 16.85 -2.35 4.25
N TRP A 201 15.94 -1.67 4.93
CA TRP A 201 14.61 -1.35 4.40
C TRP A 201 14.67 -0.38 3.21
N PHE A 202 15.55 0.62 3.26
CA PHE A 202 15.78 1.52 2.13
C PHE A 202 16.32 0.77 0.89
N LYS A 203 17.27 -0.16 1.08
CA LYS A 203 17.78 -1.02 -0.01
C LYS A 203 16.69 -1.92 -0.59
N LEU A 204 15.82 -2.48 0.26
CA LEU A 204 14.68 -3.30 -0.19
C LEU A 204 13.68 -2.49 -1.01
N LEU A 205 13.31 -1.28 -0.56
CA LEU A 205 12.47 -0.35 -1.32
C LEU A 205 13.09 -0.08 -2.71
N THR A 206 14.33 0.37 -2.74
CA THR A 206 15.04 0.72 -3.97
C THR A 206 15.11 -0.46 -4.94
N LYS A 207 15.53 -1.64 -4.44
CA LYS A 207 15.63 -2.86 -5.25
C LYS A 207 14.26 -3.28 -5.81
N ASN A 208 13.22 -3.27 -4.99
CA ASN A 208 11.89 -3.69 -5.42
C ASN A 208 11.29 -2.71 -6.43
N THR A 209 11.37 -1.41 -6.18
CA THR A 209 10.90 -0.38 -7.12
C THR A 209 11.61 -0.48 -8.45
N ASN A 210 12.95 -0.59 -8.46
CA ASN A 210 13.71 -0.72 -9.70
C ASN A 210 13.35 -2.01 -10.45
N ARG A 211 13.27 -3.14 -9.74
CA ARG A 211 12.87 -4.42 -10.34
C ARG A 211 11.49 -4.33 -11.02
N LEU A 212 10.50 -3.77 -10.33
CA LEU A 212 9.13 -3.64 -10.84
C LEU A 212 9.03 -2.71 -12.05
N VAL A 213 9.83 -1.64 -12.08
CA VAL A 213 9.90 -0.75 -13.25
C VAL A 213 10.62 -1.43 -14.41
N GLN A 214 11.72 -2.12 -14.15
CA GLN A 214 12.50 -2.84 -15.17
C GLN A 214 11.71 -3.99 -15.81
N SER A 215 10.88 -4.70 -15.04
CA SER A 215 10.01 -5.76 -15.57
C SER A 215 8.79 -5.24 -16.32
N GLY A 216 8.55 -3.92 -16.34
CA GLY A 216 7.35 -3.32 -16.93
C GLY A 216 6.07 -3.55 -16.11
N GLU A 217 6.18 -4.16 -14.92
CA GLU A 217 5.05 -4.38 -14.02
C GLU A 217 4.52 -3.10 -13.39
N VAL A 218 5.35 -2.06 -13.33
CA VAL A 218 5.03 -0.72 -12.80
C VAL A 218 5.58 0.33 -13.75
N SER A 219 4.77 1.33 -14.09
CA SER A 219 5.22 2.43 -14.95
C SER A 219 6.18 3.37 -14.19
N PRO A 220 7.13 4.02 -14.89
CA PRO A 220 8.02 5.00 -14.26
C PRO A 220 7.28 6.12 -13.53
N LEU A 221 6.14 6.58 -14.09
CA LEU A 221 5.33 7.63 -13.46
C LEU A 221 4.76 7.15 -12.11
N VAL A 222 4.15 5.96 -12.08
CA VAL A 222 3.57 5.39 -10.86
C VAL A 222 4.63 5.20 -9.77
N ALA A 223 5.81 4.69 -10.13
CA ALA A 223 6.92 4.55 -9.19
C ALA A 223 7.36 5.91 -8.60
N LYS A 224 7.47 6.95 -9.43
CA LYS A 224 7.84 8.28 -8.95
C LYS A 224 6.76 8.89 -8.05
N VAL A 225 5.49 8.80 -8.43
CA VAL A 225 4.37 9.27 -7.60
C VAL A 225 4.37 8.56 -6.25
N PHE A 226 4.53 7.23 -6.24
CA PHE A 226 4.63 6.44 -5.01
C PHE A 226 5.78 6.91 -4.11
N LEU A 227 7.00 7.05 -4.65
CA LEU A 227 8.16 7.47 -3.88
C LEU A 227 7.98 8.88 -3.29
N LYS A 228 7.40 9.80 -4.06
CA LYS A 228 7.10 11.17 -3.61
C LYS A 228 6.03 11.18 -2.52
N ALA A 229 4.98 10.37 -2.67
CA ALA A 229 3.85 10.31 -1.76
C ALA A 229 4.11 9.48 -0.49
N LEU A 230 5.15 8.63 -0.49
CA LEU A 230 5.43 7.71 0.61
C LEU A 230 5.38 8.38 2.00
N PRO A 231 6.03 9.52 2.27
CA PRO A 231 6.00 10.16 3.59
C PRO A 231 4.62 10.74 3.99
N SER A 232 3.73 10.97 3.03
CA SER A 232 2.41 11.58 3.23
C SER A 232 1.24 10.61 3.03
N LEU A 233 1.49 9.31 2.81
CA LEU A 233 0.43 8.32 2.54
C LEU A 233 -0.68 8.32 3.60
N ASN A 234 -0.35 8.51 4.88
CA ASN A 234 -1.34 8.61 5.96
C ASN A 234 -2.26 9.83 5.78
N ALA A 235 -1.68 10.99 5.48
CA ALA A 235 -2.46 12.20 5.22
C ALA A 235 -3.33 12.05 3.96
N ILE A 236 -2.80 11.44 2.90
CA ILE A 236 -3.56 11.17 1.65
C ILE A 236 -4.75 10.25 1.95
N GLY A 237 -4.52 9.15 2.67
CA GLY A 237 -5.58 8.19 3.02
C GLY A 237 -6.66 8.75 3.94
N LYS A 238 -6.32 9.73 4.80
CA LYS A 238 -7.27 10.46 5.66
C LYS A 238 -8.03 11.56 4.91
N ARG A 239 -7.37 12.27 4.00
CA ARG A 239 -7.93 13.40 3.23
C ARG A 239 -8.85 12.94 2.12
N GLY A 240 -8.44 11.91 1.40
CA GLY A 240 -9.28 11.33 0.38
C GLY A 240 -10.62 10.97 1.01
N ASN A 241 -11.73 11.38 0.39
CA ASN A 241 -13.09 10.99 0.78
C ASN A 241 -13.26 9.46 0.97
N TYR A 242 -12.26 8.70 0.54
CA TYR A 242 -11.94 7.31 0.80
C TYR A 242 -11.69 6.91 2.28
N TYR A 243 -11.50 7.83 3.23
CA TYR A 243 -11.53 7.43 4.65
C TYR A 243 -12.91 6.89 5.07
N ALA A 244 -13.98 7.30 4.37
CA ALA A 244 -15.33 6.79 4.55
C ALA A 244 -15.54 5.36 4.02
N LEU A 245 -14.54 4.71 3.41
CA LEU A 245 -14.67 3.36 2.82
C LEU A 245 -14.91 2.25 3.86
N THR A 246 -14.73 2.55 5.14
CA THR A 246 -15.11 1.65 6.22
C THR A 246 -16.53 1.90 6.71
N LYS A 247 -17.34 2.74 6.05
CA LYS A 247 -18.71 3.03 6.44
C LYS A 247 -19.73 2.25 5.62
N ASP A 248 -20.71 1.63 6.28
CA ASP A 248 -21.94 1.13 5.65
C ASP A 248 -22.96 2.26 5.53
N SER A 249 -22.91 2.99 4.41
CA SER A 249 -23.80 4.12 4.14
C SER A 249 -25.21 3.72 3.72
N ASN A 250 -25.60 2.45 3.87
CA ASN A 250 -26.91 1.94 3.45
C ASN A 250 -27.89 1.82 4.60
N VAL A 251 -27.45 2.18 5.81
CA VAL A 251 -28.28 2.22 7.01
C VAL A 251 -28.76 3.66 7.22
N PRO A 252 -30.08 3.92 7.14
CA PRO A 252 -30.67 5.20 7.49
C PRO A 252 -30.30 5.67 8.90
N VAL A 253 -30.14 6.99 9.08
CA VAL A 253 -29.65 7.60 10.33
C VAL A 253 -30.61 7.36 11.50
N ASP A 254 -31.92 7.34 11.24
CA ASP A 254 -32.98 7.05 12.20
C ASP A 254 -32.94 5.59 12.68
N ILE A 255 -32.79 4.64 11.76
CA ILE A 255 -32.59 3.21 12.13
C ILE A 255 -31.33 3.07 12.98
N LEU A 256 -30.25 3.74 12.58
CA LEU A 256 -28.99 3.71 13.32
C LEU A 256 -29.14 4.28 14.74
N ALA A 257 -29.86 5.39 14.89
CA ALA A 257 -30.11 6.02 16.18
C ALA A 257 -30.94 5.12 17.11
N GLN A 258 -31.98 4.47 16.58
CA GLN A 258 -32.77 3.49 17.33
C GLN A 258 -31.89 2.32 17.80
N LYS A 259 -31.12 1.74 16.87
CA LYS A 259 -30.25 0.58 17.16
C LYS A 259 -29.11 0.92 18.11
N HIS A 260 -28.65 2.18 18.09
CA HIS A 260 -27.70 2.69 19.07
C HIS A 260 -28.27 2.64 20.50
N GLN A 261 -29.52 3.03 20.71
CA GLN A 261 -30.17 3.02 22.04
C GLN A 261 -30.30 1.60 22.60
N GLU A 262 -30.55 0.60 21.74
CA GLU A 262 -30.59 -0.82 22.14
C GLU A 262 -29.18 -1.37 22.43
N TYR A 263 -28.19 -1.00 21.61
CA TYR A 263 -26.84 -1.57 21.64
C TYR A 263 -25.99 -1.03 22.79
N ALA A 264 -25.96 0.30 22.99
CA ALA A 264 -24.98 0.93 23.88
C ALA A 264 -25.06 0.43 25.32
N PRO A 265 -26.26 0.31 25.95
CA PRO A 265 -26.35 -0.22 27.32
C PRO A 265 -25.85 -1.67 27.45
N ILE A 266 -26.04 -2.48 26.40
CA ILE A 266 -25.57 -3.87 26.38
C ILE A 266 -24.06 -3.92 26.25
N ALA A 267 -23.47 -3.12 25.35
CA ALA A 267 -22.03 -3.02 25.20
C ALA A 267 -21.35 -2.54 26.49
N ASP A 268 -21.94 -1.54 27.15
CA ASP A 268 -21.49 -1.02 28.45
C ASP A 268 -21.58 -2.09 29.54
N ASP A 269 -22.71 -2.81 29.63
CA ASP A 269 -22.89 -3.91 30.58
C ASP A 269 -21.84 -5.03 30.36
N PHE A 270 -21.61 -5.44 29.10
CA PHE A 270 -20.56 -6.40 28.76
C PHE A 270 -19.19 -5.92 29.19
N PHE A 271 -18.85 -4.67 28.88
CA PHE A 271 -17.58 -4.08 29.27
C PHE A 271 -17.42 -4.02 30.79
N SER A 272 -18.51 -3.78 31.53
CA SER A 272 -18.50 -3.72 32.99
C SER A 272 -18.32 -5.09 33.65
N LYS A 273 -18.91 -6.15 33.09
CA LYS A 273 -18.80 -7.50 33.66
C LYS A 273 -17.45 -8.15 33.41
N HIS A 274 -16.71 -7.69 32.41
CA HIS A 274 -15.44 -8.28 31.97
C HIS A 274 -14.23 -7.35 32.25
N HIS A 275 -14.31 -6.51 33.29
CA HIS A 275 -13.31 -5.51 33.70
C HIS A 275 -11.88 -6.03 33.96
N GLY A 276 -11.67 -7.34 34.12
CA GLY A 276 -10.36 -7.94 34.44
C GLY A 276 -9.33 -7.93 33.30
N VAL A 277 -9.65 -7.29 32.16
CA VAL A 277 -9.02 -7.56 30.88
C VAL A 277 -8.49 -6.28 30.21
N GLY A 278 -7.81 -5.41 30.98
CA GLY A 278 -6.95 -4.32 30.48
C GLY A 278 -7.62 -3.09 29.86
N ASN A 279 -8.78 -2.67 30.33
CA ASN A 279 -9.66 -1.68 29.70
C ASN A 279 -9.07 -0.27 29.45
N THR A 280 -9.32 0.28 28.25
CA THR A 280 -9.30 1.73 27.95
C THR A 280 -10.44 2.07 26.99
N ASP A 281 -11.28 3.06 27.32
CA ASP A 281 -12.16 3.71 26.32
C ASP A 281 -11.32 4.73 25.56
N GLU A 282 -10.88 4.35 24.36
CA GLU A 282 -10.07 5.20 23.50
C GLU A 282 -10.76 5.43 22.16
N GLY A 283 -11.15 6.68 21.90
CA GLY A 283 -11.63 7.09 20.59
C GLY A 283 -12.94 6.43 20.16
N GLY A 284 -13.82 6.12 21.11
CA GLY A 284 -15.16 5.56 20.85
C GLY A 284 -15.20 4.04 20.72
N PHE A 285 -14.28 3.34 21.39
CA PHE A 285 -14.19 1.88 21.38
C PHE A 285 -13.88 1.33 22.75
N PHE A 286 -14.52 0.20 23.08
CA PHE A 286 -14.12 -0.66 24.19
C PHE A 286 -13.07 -1.65 23.71
N HIS A 287 -11.91 -1.64 24.36
CA HIS A 287 -10.80 -2.54 24.09
C HIS A 287 -10.73 -3.66 25.13
N PHE A 288 -10.64 -4.91 24.66
CA PHE A 288 -10.58 -6.12 25.50
C PHE A 288 -9.28 -6.85 25.24
N ASN A 289 -8.49 -7.10 26.29
CA ASN A 289 -7.13 -7.68 26.23
C ASN A 289 -6.04 -6.82 25.54
N PRO A 290 -6.00 -5.47 25.67
CA PRO A 290 -4.94 -4.70 25.00
C PRO A 290 -3.54 -4.95 25.58
N TYR A 291 -3.45 -5.52 26.79
CA TYR A 291 -2.19 -5.94 27.41
C TYR A 291 -1.47 -7.06 26.65
N ILE A 292 -2.18 -7.84 25.82
CA ILE A 292 -1.56 -8.88 25.01
C ILE A 292 -0.55 -8.20 24.09
N THR A 293 0.74 -8.33 24.34
CA THR A 293 1.78 -7.69 23.53
C THR A 293 2.05 -8.46 22.23
N GLY A 294 2.65 -7.81 21.25
CA GLY A 294 3.01 -8.44 19.97
C GLY A 294 2.78 -7.53 18.76
N GLU A 295 3.40 -7.87 17.63
CA GLU A 295 3.13 -7.18 16.35
C GLU A 295 1.81 -7.71 15.76
N VAL A 296 0.91 -6.81 15.36
CA VAL A 296 -0.33 -7.19 14.65
C VAL A 296 0.03 -7.67 13.25
N LYS A 297 -0.34 -8.90 12.91
CA LYS A 297 -0.15 -9.48 11.58
C LYS A 297 -1.39 -9.29 10.71
N ASN A 298 -2.57 -9.47 11.29
CA ASN A 298 -3.85 -9.38 10.59
C ASN A 298 -4.90 -8.75 11.51
N ARG A 299 -5.99 -8.28 10.91
CA ARG A 299 -7.22 -7.93 11.61
C ARG A 299 -8.36 -8.74 11.03
N VAL A 300 -9.24 -9.23 11.89
CA VAL A 300 -10.53 -9.80 11.48
C VAL A 300 -11.60 -8.79 11.84
N TYR A 301 -12.40 -8.42 10.86
CA TYR A 301 -13.57 -7.58 11.02
C TYR A 301 -14.81 -8.48 11.00
N ILE A 302 -15.60 -8.40 12.06
CA ILE A 302 -16.93 -9.01 12.12
C ILE A 302 -17.95 -7.88 12.05
N SER A 303 -18.89 -8.02 11.14
CA SER A 303 -19.89 -7.02 10.78
C SER A 303 -21.28 -7.57 11.05
N ALA A 304 -21.98 -7.00 12.03
CA ALA A 304 -23.39 -7.27 12.24
C ALA A 304 -24.24 -6.58 11.18
N ASP A 305 -25.41 -7.16 10.85
CA ASP A 305 -26.46 -6.39 10.20
C ASP A 305 -27.10 -5.45 11.23
N VAL A 306 -26.81 -4.16 11.10
CA VAL A 306 -27.27 -3.12 12.04
C VAL A 306 -28.80 -3.04 12.08
N ARG A 307 -29.51 -3.50 11.03
CA ARG A 307 -30.98 -3.47 10.97
C ARG A 307 -31.63 -4.54 11.84
N GLU A 308 -30.91 -5.64 12.10
CA GLU A 308 -31.38 -6.76 12.89
C GLU A 308 -31.10 -6.52 14.39
N ALA A 309 -30.21 -7.32 14.99
CA ALA A 309 -29.83 -7.23 16.39
C ALA A 309 -28.31 -7.23 16.56
N PRO A 310 -27.62 -6.09 16.33
CA PRO A 310 -26.15 -6.03 16.38
C PRO A 310 -25.56 -6.36 17.76
N HIS A 311 -26.34 -6.18 18.83
CA HIS A 311 -25.94 -6.59 20.18
C HIS A 311 -25.88 -8.12 20.34
N GLU A 312 -26.73 -8.89 19.64
CA GLU A 312 -26.70 -10.36 19.67
C GLU A 312 -25.43 -10.92 19.06
N VAL A 313 -24.87 -10.25 18.04
CA VAL A 313 -23.57 -10.61 17.46
C VAL A 313 -22.45 -10.53 18.51
N ILE A 314 -22.49 -9.52 19.38
CA ILE A 314 -21.51 -9.39 20.47
C ILE A 314 -21.71 -10.46 21.53
N LYS A 315 -22.96 -10.72 21.94
CA LYS A 315 -23.26 -11.81 22.88
C LYS A 315 -22.67 -13.13 22.40
N ARG A 316 -22.87 -13.45 21.12
CA ARG A 316 -22.34 -14.67 20.50
C ARG A 316 -20.83 -14.70 20.43
N TRP A 317 -20.19 -13.57 20.12
CA TRP A 317 -18.73 -13.48 20.15
C TRP A 317 -18.16 -13.80 21.54
N PHE A 318 -18.74 -13.24 22.60
CA PHE A 318 -18.34 -13.56 23.97
C PHE A 318 -18.60 -15.03 24.31
N SER A 319 -19.78 -15.57 24.01
CA SER A 319 -20.07 -16.99 24.23
C SER A 319 -19.11 -17.91 23.48
N SER A 320 -18.67 -17.53 22.27
CA SER A 320 -17.65 -18.29 21.52
C SER A 320 -16.27 -18.21 22.16
N LEU A 321 -15.88 -17.06 22.70
CA LEU A 321 -14.64 -16.92 23.46
C LEU A 321 -14.64 -17.75 24.74
N GLU A 322 -15.77 -17.79 25.46
CA GLU A 322 -15.96 -18.62 26.66
C GLU A 322 -15.92 -20.11 26.32
N ALA A 323 -16.73 -20.55 25.35
CA ALA A 323 -16.79 -21.95 24.92
C ALA A 323 -15.46 -22.47 24.36
N SER A 324 -14.67 -21.59 23.72
CA SER A 324 -13.34 -21.93 23.22
C SER A 324 -12.24 -21.84 24.29
N GLY A 325 -12.50 -21.22 25.44
CA GLY A 325 -11.49 -20.97 26.48
C GLY A 325 -10.42 -19.95 26.07
N LEU A 326 -10.80 -18.95 25.27
CA LEU A 326 -9.90 -17.97 24.65
C LEU A 326 -10.20 -16.51 25.04
N LEU A 327 -11.09 -16.31 26.01
CA LEU A 327 -11.55 -14.98 26.46
C LEU A 327 -10.41 -14.02 26.85
N ASP A 328 -9.34 -14.53 27.47
CA ASP A 328 -8.18 -13.78 27.95
C ASP A 328 -6.97 -13.79 26.98
N LYS A 329 -7.13 -14.41 25.80
CA LYS A 329 -6.06 -14.66 24.82
C LYS A 329 -6.24 -13.93 23.49
N ILE A 330 -7.40 -13.35 23.25
CA ILE A 330 -7.73 -12.68 21.99
C ILE A 330 -7.89 -11.19 22.23
N TYR A 331 -7.01 -10.38 21.61
CA TYR A 331 -7.18 -8.92 21.61
C TYR A 331 -8.24 -8.51 20.60
N PHE A 332 -9.28 -7.82 21.05
CA PHE A 332 -10.30 -7.26 20.17
C PHE A 332 -10.85 -5.95 20.70
N LYS A 333 -11.64 -5.27 19.87
CA LYS A 333 -12.42 -4.11 20.29
C LYS A 333 -13.80 -4.09 19.66
N ILE A 334 -14.72 -3.42 20.32
CA ILE A 334 -16.08 -3.14 19.84
C ILE A 334 -16.32 -1.62 19.94
N PRO A 335 -17.13 -1.01 19.07
CA PRO A 335 -17.47 0.39 19.20
C PRO A 335 -18.32 0.62 20.46
N ASN A 336 -18.20 1.78 21.10
CA ASN A 336 -19.04 2.13 22.26
C ASN A 336 -20.49 2.44 21.88
N GLY A 337 -20.81 2.47 20.59
CA GLY A 337 -22.14 2.70 20.07
C GLY A 337 -22.24 2.39 18.58
N MET A 338 -23.46 2.27 18.08
CA MET A 338 -23.69 2.08 16.66
C MET A 338 -23.42 3.36 15.88
N THR A 339 -22.62 3.23 14.83
CA THR A 339 -22.32 4.26 13.85
C THR A 339 -22.47 3.65 12.46
N GLN A 340 -22.35 4.44 11.39
CA GLN A 340 -22.29 3.90 10.03
C GLN A 340 -21.02 3.06 9.78
N ARG A 341 -20.26 2.58 10.77
CA ARG A 341 -19.09 1.71 10.54
C ARG A 341 -19.53 0.34 10.02
N PHE A 342 -18.72 -0.26 9.16
CA PHE A 342 -18.90 -1.65 8.74
C PHE A 342 -18.57 -2.62 9.90
N GLU A 343 -17.58 -2.30 10.72
CA GLU A 343 -17.11 -3.17 11.78
C GLU A 343 -17.95 -3.05 13.07
N THR A 344 -18.37 -4.20 13.60
CA THR A 344 -18.97 -4.32 14.94
C THR A 344 -17.95 -4.90 15.93
N ILE A 345 -17.06 -5.77 15.46
CA ILE A 345 -15.96 -6.33 16.25
C ILE A 345 -14.70 -6.28 15.39
N VAL A 346 -13.59 -5.82 15.96
CA VAL A 346 -12.27 -5.85 15.33
C VAL A 346 -11.34 -6.70 16.18
N VAL A 347 -11.01 -7.88 15.68
CA VAL A 347 -10.04 -8.79 16.30
C VAL A 347 -8.65 -8.47 15.77
N PHE A 348 -7.69 -8.31 16.67
CA PHE A 348 -6.29 -8.08 16.35
C PHE A 348 -5.54 -9.41 16.44
N VAL A 349 -5.18 -9.96 15.29
CA VAL A 349 -4.38 -11.18 15.20
C VAL A 349 -2.92 -10.80 15.36
N LYS A 350 -2.36 -11.04 16.54
CA LYS A 350 -0.96 -10.76 16.85
C LYS A 350 -0.06 -11.93 16.45
N ASP A 351 1.23 -11.70 16.42
CA ASP A 351 2.24 -12.74 16.24
C ASP A 351 2.23 -13.81 17.33
N THR A 352 1.68 -13.49 18.50
CA THR A 352 1.44 -14.39 19.64
C THR A 352 0.12 -15.17 19.55
N THR A 353 -0.82 -14.77 18.67
CA THR A 353 -2.07 -15.52 18.43
C THR A 353 -1.77 -16.71 17.54
N THR A 354 -2.09 -17.93 17.99
CA THR A 354 -1.88 -19.13 17.18
C THR A 354 -2.99 -19.32 16.15
N ASP A 355 -2.66 -19.92 15.00
CA ASP A 355 -3.65 -20.27 13.97
C ASP A 355 -4.76 -21.16 14.52
N ALA A 356 -4.43 -22.09 15.44
CA ALA A 356 -5.39 -23.00 16.06
C ALA A 356 -6.37 -22.27 16.99
N ASP A 357 -5.90 -21.29 17.78
CA ASP A 357 -6.77 -20.49 18.64
C ASP A 357 -7.77 -19.68 17.80
N LEU A 358 -7.26 -19.05 16.73
CA LEU A 358 -8.08 -18.22 15.86
C LEU A 358 -9.12 -19.03 15.08
N GLU A 359 -8.72 -20.19 14.53
CA GLU A 359 -9.61 -21.15 13.90
C GLU A 359 -10.70 -21.61 14.88
N LYS A 360 -10.32 -22.01 16.09
CA LYS A 360 -11.26 -22.50 17.11
C LYS A 360 -12.34 -21.47 17.45
N VAL A 361 -11.97 -20.24 17.78
CA VAL A 361 -12.95 -19.21 18.16
C VAL A 361 -13.81 -18.76 16.97
N LEU A 362 -13.23 -18.61 15.77
CA LEU A 362 -13.99 -18.18 14.60
C LEU A 362 -14.94 -19.27 14.11
N SER A 363 -14.52 -20.54 14.07
CA SER A 363 -15.41 -21.66 13.74
C SER A 363 -16.57 -21.76 14.72
N GLU A 364 -16.29 -21.66 16.02
CA GLU A 364 -17.30 -21.65 17.06
C GLU A 364 -18.30 -20.51 16.87
N PHE A 365 -17.81 -19.29 16.59
CA PHE A 365 -18.64 -18.13 16.33
C PHE A 365 -19.49 -18.27 15.07
N ILE A 366 -18.90 -18.67 13.95
CA ILE A 366 -19.58 -18.76 12.65
C ILE A 366 -20.66 -19.84 12.68
N THR A 367 -20.37 -20.99 13.28
CA THR A 367 -21.32 -22.12 13.33
C THR A 367 -22.51 -21.80 14.24
N LYS A 368 -22.30 -21.03 15.31
CA LYS A 368 -23.34 -20.70 16.29
C LYS A 368 -24.03 -19.37 16.01
N THR A 369 -23.62 -18.59 15.01
CA THR A 369 -24.23 -17.30 14.70
C THR A 369 -25.17 -17.41 13.51
N PRO A 370 -26.48 -17.16 13.71
CA PRO A 370 -27.44 -17.04 12.62
C PRO A 370 -26.95 -16.04 11.57
N GLN A 371 -27.02 -16.44 10.30
CA GLN A 371 -26.44 -15.70 9.18
C GLN A 371 -27.16 -14.38 8.89
N ASP A 372 -28.43 -14.28 9.23
CA ASP A 372 -29.25 -13.06 9.17
C ASP A 372 -28.73 -11.96 10.11
N LEU A 373 -28.15 -12.32 11.26
CA LEU A 373 -27.51 -11.35 12.16
C LEU A 373 -26.21 -10.75 11.59
N LEU A 374 -25.60 -11.39 10.58
CA LEU A 374 -24.35 -10.95 9.97
C LEU A 374 -24.61 -10.15 8.70
N ASN A 375 -23.82 -9.09 8.52
CA ASN A 375 -23.96 -8.18 7.38
C ASN A 375 -23.78 -8.99 6.06
N PRO A 376 -24.75 -8.96 5.14
CA PRO A 376 -24.64 -9.66 3.86
C PRO A 376 -23.54 -9.08 2.96
N ARG A 377 -23.04 -7.88 3.28
CA ARG A 377 -21.98 -7.22 2.53
C ARG A 377 -20.65 -7.35 3.26
N ASN A 378 -19.60 -7.49 2.45
CA ASN A 378 -18.24 -7.48 2.93
C ASN A 378 -17.72 -6.06 3.07
N MET A 379 -16.79 -5.87 4.01
CA MET A 379 -16.02 -4.63 4.10
C MET A 379 -15.39 -4.32 2.72
N PRO A 380 -15.55 -3.11 2.16
CA PRO A 380 -15.11 -2.81 0.79
C PRO A 380 -13.63 -3.08 0.52
N THR A 381 -12.80 -2.84 1.53
CA THR A 381 -11.35 -3.07 1.50
C THR A 381 -10.96 -4.49 1.96
N GLY A 382 -11.85 -5.22 2.62
CA GLY A 382 -11.55 -6.51 3.25
C GLY A 382 -11.44 -7.69 2.27
N LEU A 383 -10.73 -8.71 2.73
CA LEU A 383 -10.71 -10.04 2.14
C LEU A 383 -11.85 -10.84 2.76
N PRO A 384 -12.91 -11.18 2.01
CA PRO A 384 -14.04 -11.91 2.55
C PRO A 384 -13.59 -13.32 2.91
N LEU A 385 -13.98 -13.78 4.10
CA LEU A 385 -13.82 -15.17 4.53
C LEU A 385 -15.19 -15.84 4.56
N GLN A 386 -16.13 -15.23 5.28
CA GLN A 386 -17.53 -15.67 5.38
C GLN A 386 -18.46 -14.45 5.37
N ARG A 387 -19.77 -14.67 5.30
CA ARG A 387 -20.75 -13.57 5.44
C ARG A 387 -20.47 -12.81 6.74
N GLY A 388 -20.37 -11.48 6.64
CA GLY A 388 -20.07 -10.60 7.76
C GLY A 388 -18.69 -10.79 8.40
N VAL A 389 -17.80 -11.61 7.85
CA VAL A 389 -16.44 -11.85 8.39
C VAL A 389 -15.40 -11.61 7.30
N CYS A 390 -14.55 -10.60 7.52
CA CYS A 390 -13.49 -10.21 6.60
C CYS A 390 -12.13 -10.16 7.30
N MET A 391 -11.07 -10.45 6.58
CA MET A 391 -9.70 -10.22 7.02
C MET A 391 -9.10 -8.97 6.35
N ALA A 392 -8.26 -8.24 7.07
CA ALA A 392 -7.30 -7.33 6.46
C ALA A 392 -5.89 -7.58 7.01
N PRO A 393 -4.90 -7.83 6.15
CA PRO A 393 -3.53 -8.00 6.60
C PRO A 393 -2.89 -6.68 6.99
N GLU A 394 -2.01 -6.68 7.98
CA GLU A 394 -1.25 -5.49 8.33
C GLU A 394 -0.21 -5.20 7.22
N PRO A 395 -0.14 -3.96 6.68
CA PRO A 395 0.81 -3.61 5.63
C PRO A 395 2.20 -3.37 6.23
N ALA A 396 2.79 -4.40 6.84
CA ALA A 396 3.99 -4.30 7.66
C ALA A 396 5.18 -3.65 6.94
N ASN A 397 5.40 -3.98 5.67
CA ASN A 397 6.51 -3.43 4.87
C ASN A 397 6.42 -1.90 4.74
N ILE A 398 5.25 -1.37 4.37
CA ILE A 398 5.06 0.08 4.24
C ILE A 398 5.14 0.75 5.61
N ASN A 399 4.63 0.12 6.66
CA ASN A 399 4.69 0.67 8.02
C ASN A 399 6.10 0.72 8.60
N LYS A 400 7.01 -0.19 8.22
CA LYS A 400 8.43 -0.07 8.55
C LYS A 400 9.08 1.11 7.80
N LEU A 401 8.77 1.30 6.52
CA LEU A 401 9.27 2.43 5.73
C LEU A 401 8.77 3.78 6.25
N LEU A 402 7.48 3.87 6.60
CA LEU A 402 6.87 5.08 7.18
C LEU A 402 7.49 5.43 8.53
N LYS A 403 7.65 4.44 9.41
CA LYS A 403 8.35 4.62 10.69
C LYS A 403 9.72 5.27 10.47
N TYR A 404 10.51 4.74 9.53
CA TYR A 404 11.85 5.24 9.28
C TYR A 404 11.88 6.57 8.53
N SER A 405 10.79 6.99 7.88
CA SER A 405 10.67 8.32 7.28
C SER A 405 10.03 9.37 8.22
N ASN A 406 9.91 9.07 9.52
CA ASN A 406 9.21 9.89 10.52
C ASN A 406 7.73 10.14 10.17
N ALA A 407 7.09 9.18 9.49
CA ALA A 407 5.68 9.23 9.15
C ALA A 407 4.85 8.29 10.04
N GLU A 408 3.57 8.65 10.22
CA GLU A 408 2.61 7.81 10.93
C GLU A 408 2.39 6.48 10.21
N LYS A 409 2.24 5.41 11.00
CA LYS A 409 1.81 4.11 10.48
C LYS A 409 0.41 4.21 9.84
N LEU A 410 0.15 3.33 8.89
CA LEU A 410 -1.12 3.18 8.20
C LEU A 410 -1.83 1.91 8.65
N SER A 411 -3.15 1.97 8.77
CA SER A 411 -3.95 0.75 8.69
C SER A 411 -4.00 0.24 7.24
N TYR A 412 -4.39 -1.02 7.06
CA TYR A 412 -4.64 -1.57 5.74
C TYR A 412 -5.67 -0.73 4.95
N ASN A 413 -6.79 -0.38 5.59
CA ASN A 413 -7.86 0.41 4.95
C ASN A 413 -7.37 1.80 4.51
N LEU A 414 -6.56 2.47 5.34
CA LEU A 414 -5.94 3.74 4.98
C LEU A 414 -4.93 3.59 3.83
N THR A 415 -4.22 2.46 3.77
CA THR A 415 -3.32 2.14 2.66
C THR A 415 -4.13 2.02 1.36
N ILE A 416 -5.18 1.20 1.34
CA ILE A 416 -6.04 1.04 0.17
C ILE A 416 -6.68 2.37 -0.25
N SER A 417 -7.14 3.17 0.71
CA SER A 417 -7.67 4.53 0.49
C SER A 417 -6.64 5.42 -0.23
N ALA A 418 -5.44 5.55 0.34
CA ALA A 418 -4.38 6.40 -0.20
C ALA A 418 -3.95 5.97 -1.61
N LEU A 419 -3.76 4.67 -1.83
CA LEU A 419 -3.38 4.14 -3.13
C LEU A 419 -4.50 4.32 -4.17
N THR A 420 -5.77 4.24 -3.76
CA THR A 420 -6.90 4.50 -4.65
C THR A 420 -6.90 5.96 -5.10
N GLN A 421 -6.77 6.90 -4.17
CA GLN A 421 -6.69 8.34 -4.44
C GLN A 421 -5.57 8.66 -5.44
N LEU A 422 -4.33 8.22 -5.16
CA LEU A 422 -3.20 8.41 -6.07
C LEU A 422 -3.44 7.79 -7.45
N SER A 423 -4.15 6.66 -7.53
CA SER A 423 -4.42 6.03 -8.81
C SER A 423 -5.38 6.84 -9.68
N PHE A 424 -6.36 7.50 -9.07
CA PHE A 424 -7.24 8.43 -9.80
C PHE A 424 -6.53 9.70 -10.23
N GLU A 425 -5.62 10.23 -9.40
CA GLU A 425 -4.79 11.38 -9.78
C GLU A 425 -3.94 11.06 -11.02
N ILE A 426 -3.28 9.89 -11.04
CA ILE A 426 -2.48 9.45 -12.20
C ILE A 426 -3.37 9.24 -13.43
N ALA A 427 -4.53 8.57 -13.26
CA ALA A 427 -5.47 8.37 -14.36
C ALA A 427 -5.95 9.70 -14.96
N TYR A 428 -6.27 10.68 -14.12
CA TYR A 428 -6.68 11.99 -14.58
C TYR A 428 -5.59 12.70 -15.36
N ALA A 429 -4.36 12.73 -14.84
CA ALA A 429 -3.22 13.36 -15.50
C ALA A 429 -2.92 12.71 -16.87
N GLU A 430 -2.87 11.38 -16.94
CA GLU A 430 -2.55 10.64 -18.17
C GLU A 430 -3.66 10.70 -19.21
N MET A 431 -4.94 10.71 -18.80
CA MET A 431 -6.07 10.82 -19.73
C MET A 431 -6.27 12.25 -20.23
N SER A 432 -6.01 13.27 -19.39
CA SER A 432 -6.12 14.69 -19.78
C SER A 432 -5.15 15.09 -20.89
N LYS A 433 -4.04 14.37 -21.05
CA LYS A 433 -3.10 14.56 -22.17
C LYS A 433 -3.64 14.03 -23.50
N LYS A 434 -4.61 13.11 -23.46
CA LYS A 434 -5.12 12.36 -24.62
C LYS A 434 -6.54 12.75 -25.00
N GLN A 435 -7.29 13.35 -24.09
CA GLN A 435 -8.72 13.64 -24.20
C GLN A 435 -9.03 15.01 -23.60
N ASN A 436 -10.17 15.59 -23.95
CA ASN A 436 -10.61 16.85 -23.37
C ASN A 436 -10.81 16.69 -21.83
N PRO A 437 -10.07 17.43 -20.98
CA PRO A 437 -10.14 17.25 -19.52
C PRO A 437 -11.53 17.50 -18.92
N THR A 438 -12.40 18.26 -19.61
CA THR A 438 -13.77 18.56 -19.16
C THR A 438 -14.75 17.39 -19.35
N SER A 439 -14.41 16.38 -20.16
CA SER A 439 -15.22 15.17 -20.32
C SER A 439 -14.82 14.03 -19.37
N LEU A 440 -13.75 14.21 -18.60
CA LEU A 440 -13.24 13.20 -17.67
C LEU A 440 -14.02 13.22 -16.36
N GLY A 441 -14.98 12.30 -16.24
CA GLY A 441 -15.67 12.00 -14.98
C GLY A 441 -15.13 10.74 -14.28
N PRO A 442 -15.53 10.47 -13.02
CA PRO A 442 -15.06 9.30 -12.26
C PRO A 442 -15.25 7.97 -13.00
N LYS A 443 -16.35 7.83 -13.75
CA LYS A 443 -16.64 6.65 -14.58
C LYS A 443 -15.62 6.48 -15.71
N ALA A 444 -15.22 7.56 -16.38
CA ALA A 444 -14.24 7.53 -17.46
C ALA A 444 -12.83 7.18 -16.96
N LEU A 445 -12.48 7.60 -15.74
CA LEU A 445 -11.18 7.35 -15.13
C LEU A 445 -11.02 5.94 -14.55
N LYS A 446 -12.13 5.26 -14.26
CA LYS A 446 -12.18 4.06 -13.42
C LYS A 446 -11.20 2.97 -13.88
N ASP A 447 -11.25 2.56 -15.14
CA ASP A 447 -10.47 1.40 -15.61
C ASP A 447 -8.99 1.72 -15.69
N GLU A 448 -8.63 2.97 -16.00
CA GLU A 448 -7.25 3.42 -16.01
C GLU A 448 -6.68 3.54 -14.58
N ALA A 449 -7.46 4.12 -13.65
CA ALA A 449 -7.11 4.18 -12.23
C ALA A 449 -6.95 2.77 -11.64
N LYS A 450 -7.76 1.81 -12.05
CA LYS A 450 -7.64 0.41 -11.60
C LYS A 450 -6.29 -0.21 -11.95
N LYS A 451 -5.76 0.07 -13.16
CA LYS A 451 -4.43 -0.39 -13.57
C LYS A 451 -3.34 0.20 -12.67
N TYR A 452 -3.40 1.50 -12.40
CA TYR A 452 -2.44 2.16 -11.52
C TYR A 452 -2.54 1.68 -10.07
N PHE A 453 -3.75 1.36 -9.60
CA PHE A 453 -3.97 0.78 -8.29
C PHE A 453 -3.23 -0.56 -8.14
N VAL A 454 -3.35 -1.47 -9.12
CA VAL A 454 -2.63 -2.75 -9.11
C VAL A 454 -1.11 -2.54 -9.05
N GLN A 455 -0.58 -1.56 -9.79
CA GLN A 455 0.85 -1.23 -9.77
C GLN A 455 1.29 -0.69 -8.41
N MET A 456 0.47 0.18 -7.80
CA MET A 456 0.69 0.71 -6.45
C MET A 456 0.68 -0.40 -5.39
N ILE A 457 -0.22 -1.38 -5.51
CA ILE A 457 -0.27 -2.58 -4.64
C ILE A 457 1.04 -3.37 -4.69
N LYS A 458 1.62 -3.56 -5.88
CA LYS A 458 2.94 -4.20 -6.02
C LYS A 458 4.06 -3.39 -5.36
N LEU A 459 4.01 -2.06 -5.47
CA LEU A 459 5.02 -1.16 -4.87
C LEU A 459 5.03 -1.20 -3.35
N VAL A 460 3.85 -1.28 -2.70
CA VAL A 460 3.77 -1.45 -1.24
C VAL A 460 4.12 -2.88 -0.77
N GLY A 461 4.40 -3.78 -1.72
CA GLY A 461 4.81 -5.16 -1.43
C GLY A 461 3.65 -6.07 -1.04
N ILE A 462 2.47 -5.83 -1.59
CA ILE A 462 1.28 -6.68 -1.47
C ILE A 462 1.12 -7.48 -2.78
N ASN A 463 0.80 -8.76 -2.67
CA ASN A 463 0.48 -9.58 -3.83
C ASN A 463 -0.90 -9.15 -4.38
N PRO A 464 -1.02 -8.67 -5.62
CA PRO A 464 -2.31 -8.21 -6.15
C PRO A 464 -3.34 -9.32 -6.37
N GLU A 465 -2.94 -10.59 -6.44
CA GLU A 465 -3.89 -11.71 -6.60
C GLU A 465 -4.59 -12.08 -5.31
N THR A 466 -3.90 -11.98 -4.18
CA THR A 466 -4.40 -12.42 -2.88
C THR A 466 -4.66 -11.24 -1.94
N MET A 467 -4.09 -10.09 -2.27
CA MET A 467 -4.07 -8.88 -1.45
C MET A 467 -3.43 -9.09 -0.07
N ILE A 468 -2.54 -10.09 0.03
CA ILE A 468 -1.71 -10.39 1.18
C ILE A 468 -0.28 -9.84 0.99
N PRO A 469 0.32 -9.20 2.01
CA PRO A 469 1.72 -8.77 1.96
C PRO A 469 2.68 -9.91 1.62
N ASN A 470 3.68 -9.61 0.80
CA ASN A 470 4.74 -10.57 0.45
C ASN A 470 5.56 -10.99 1.69
N SER A 471 5.60 -10.15 2.74
CA SER A 471 6.19 -10.50 4.04
C SER A 471 5.44 -11.60 4.78
N GLN A 472 4.20 -11.90 4.37
CA GLN A 472 3.38 -13.00 4.87
C GLN A 472 3.25 -14.13 3.83
N GLY A 473 4.19 -14.21 2.87
CA GLY A 473 4.18 -15.24 1.82
C GLY A 473 3.23 -14.96 0.65
N GLY A 474 2.47 -13.85 0.69
CA GLY A 474 1.60 -13.44 -0.41
C GLY A 474 0.43 -14.40 -0.68
N LYS A 475 0.04 -15.21 0.32
CA LYS A 475 -1.09 -16.17 0.29
C LYS A 475 -1.91 -16.04 1.56
N LEU A 476 -3.17 -16.48 1.52
CA LEU A 476 -3.99 -16.52 2.72
C LEU A 476 -3.30 -17.37 3.80
N PRO A 477 -3.36 -16.98 5.08
CA PRO A 477 -2.88 -17.82 6.16
C PRO A 477 -3.82 -19.02 6.34
N ALA A 478 -3.28 -20.15 6.82
CA ALA A 478 -3.99 -21.43 6.85
C ALA A 478 -5.32 -21.39 7.62
N TRP A 479 -5.37 -20.67 8.75
CA TRP A 479 -6.62 -20.48 9.49
C TRP A 479 -7.68 -19.76 8.65
N ALA A 480 -7.31 -18.79 7.82
CA ALA A 480 -8.24 -18.03 7.00
C ALA A 480 -8.77 -18.84 5.82
N GLU A 481 -7.94 -19.70 5.24
CA GLU A 481 -8.36 -20.67 4.21
C GLU A 481 -9.45 -21.59 4.78
N LYS A 482 -9.20 -22.22 5.93
CA LYS A 482 -10.17 -23.11 6.58
C LYS A 482 -11.48 -22.43 6.96
N ILE A 483 -11.42 -21.19 7.46
CA ILE A 483 -12.63 -20.41 7.78
C ILE A 483 -13.42 -20.08 6.51
N SER A 484 -12.74 -19.85 5.38
CA SER A 484 -13.39 -19.59 4.09
C SER A 484 -14.13 -20.82 3.56
N ASP A 485 -13.64 -22.02 3.87
CA ASP A 485 -14.19 -23.29 3.37
C ASP A 485 -15.30 -23.88 4.27
N TYR A 486 -15.53 -23.33 5.46
CA TYR A 486 -16.38 -23.94 6.51
C TYR A 486 -17.88 -24.05 6.16
N MET A 487 -18.35 -23.40 5.08
CA MET A 487 -19.77 -23.31 4.68
C MET A 487 -20.00 -23.50 3.17
N THR A 488 -18.94 -23.82 2.41
CA THR A 488 -19.04 -24.28 1.01
C THR A 488 -19.14 -25.78 0.97
#